data_AF-M0EHJ0-F1
#
_entry.id   AF-M0EHJ0-F1
#
_cell.length_a   1.000
_cell.length_b   1.000
_cell.length_c   1.000
_cell.angle_alpha   90.00
_cell.angle_beta   90.00
_cell.angle_gamma   90.00
#
_symmetry.space_group_name_H-M   'P 1'
#
loop_
_entity.id
_entity.type
_entity.pdbx_description
1 polymer ?
#
loop_
_entity_poly.entity_id
_entity_poly.type
_entity_poly.pdbx_seq_one_letter_code
_entity_poly.pdbx_strand_id
1 'polypeptide(L)'
;MRDKWYNYGSGTVESAFLHGMVQVAAGAYKRVDFENDAGMRSLFETALQYLDGVPGDFYGVDVDDVRETLRAALDDPAAVDGWQIVLDDARPPAYPADYEYAERVDEGH
;
A
#
# COMPACT_ATOMS: atom_id res chain seq x y z
N MET A 1 17.96 24.40 11.16
CA MET A 1 16.90 23.97 12.10
C MET A 1 16.30 22.71 11.49
N ARG A 2 16.77 21.48 11.74
CA ARG A 2 16.84 20.76 13.04
C ARG A 2 15.64 21.12 13.92
N ASP A 3 14.86 20.10 14.31
CA ASP A 3 13.70 20.15 15.24
C ASP A 3 12.26 20.09 14.67
N LYS A 4 12.00 19.35 13.58
CA LYS A 4 10.63 18.83 13.31
C LYS A 4 10.52 17.31 13.09
N TRP A 5 11.65 16.62 13.04
CA TRP A 5 11.73 15.22 12.61
C TRP A 5 11.74 14.20 13.76
N TYR A 6 11.46 14.65 14.99
CA TYR A 6 11.45 13.77 16.16
C TYR A 6 10.03 13.36 16.62
N ASN A 7 8.97 13.72 15.87
CA ASN A 7 7.59 13.53 16.35
C ASN A 7 6.63 12.79 15.41
N TYR A 8 7.09 12.18 14.31
CA TYR A 8 6.32 11.12 13.65
C TYR A 8 6.85 9.78 14.15
N GLY A 9 6.37 9.43 15.34
CA GLY A 9 6.79 8.27 16.09
C GLY A 9 6.57 6.97 15.31
N SER A 10 7.49 6.05 15.54
CA SER A 10 7.30 4.61 15.49
C SER A 10 5.82 4.17 15.61
N GLY A 11 5.24 3.63 14.54
CA GLY A 11 3.98 2.87 14.59
C GLY A 11 2.69 3.70 14.55
N THR A 12 2.61 4.77 13.76
CA THR A 12 1.33 5.48 13.53
C THR A 12 0.54 4.90 12.35
N VAL A 13 -0.76 5.15 12.37
CA VAL A 13 -1.72 4.74 11.32
C VAL A 13 -1.30 5.24 9.93
N GLU A 14 -0.70 6.43 9.83
CA GLU A 14 -0.20 6.98 8.56
C GLU A 14 0.92 6.13 7.96
N SER A 15 1.88 5.69 8.79
CA SER A 15 2.98 4.84 8.34
C SER A 15 2.46 3.47 7.90
N ALA A 16 1.49 2.92 8.63
CA ALA A 16 0.85 1.66 8.28
C ALA A 16 0.11 1.78 6.93
N PHE A 17 -0.63 2.87 6.72
CA PHE A 17 -1.30 3.16 5.46
C PHE A 17 -0.30 3.25 4.29
N LEU A 18 0.76 4.05 4.42
CA LEU A 18 1.75 4.23 3.34
C LEU A 18 2.43 2.90 2.97
N HIS A 19 2.87 2.12 3.96
CA HIS A 19 3.46 0.80 3.70
C HIS A 19 2.46 -0.15 3.04
N GLY A 20 1.20 -0.17 3.51
CA GLY A 20 0.14 -0.96 2.92
C GLY A 20 -0.06 -0.64 1.44
N MET A 21 -0.21 0.64 1.10
CA MET A 21 -0.45 1.09 -0.29
C MET A 21 0.73 0.80 -1.22
N VAL A 22 1.97 0.88 -0.74
CA VAL A 22 3.16 0.47 -1.51
C VAL A 22 3.09 -1.01 -1.88
N GLN A 23 2.69 -1.88 -0.94
CA GLN A 23 2.55 -3.31 -1.19
C GLN A 23 1.40 -3.62 -2.16
N VAL A 24 0.28 -2.88 -2.09
CA VAL A 24 -0.82 -2.98 -3.06
C VAL A 24 -0.34 -2.68 -4.48
N ALA A 25 0.35 -1.54 -4.66
CA ALA A 25 0.87 -1.14 -5.97
C ALA A 25 1.88 -2.15 -6.53
N ALA A 26 2.81 -2.62 -5.68
CA ALA A 26 3.79 -3.62 -6.07
C ALA A 26 3.14 -4.96 -6.44
N GLY A 27 2.13 -5.42 -5.69
CA GLY A 27 1.42 -6.66 -5.98
C GLY A 27 0.66 -6.60 -7.30
N ALA A 28 -0.06 -5.50 -7.55
CA ALA A 28 -0.78 -5.28 -8.80
C ALA A 28 0.17 -5.24 -10.01
N TYR A 29 1.27 -4.48 -9.91
CA TYR A 29 2.31 -4.43 -10.95
C TYR A 29 2.90 -5.81 -11.24
N LYS A 30 3.23 -6.56 -10.17
CA LYS A 30 3.84 -7.89 -10.30
C LYS A 30 2.92 -8.90 -10.99
N ARG A 31 1.61 -8.80 -10.79
CA ARG A 31 0.65 -9.65 -11.49
C ARG A 31 0.53 -9.30 -12.97
N VAL A 32 0.45 -8.02 -13.31
CA VAL A 32 0.30 -7.57 -14.71
C VAL A 32 1.56 -7.84 -15.53
N ASP A 33 2.75 -7.58 -14.99
CA ASP A 33 3.99 -7.66 -15.78
C ASP A 33 4.69 -9.03 -15.75
N PHE A 34 4.42 -9.85 -14.73
CA PHE A 34 5.12 -11.13 -14.56
C PHE A 34 4.20 -12.34 -14.45
N GLU A 35 2.88 -12.17 -14.58
CA GLU A 35 1.87 -13.24 -14.44
C GLU A 35 2.10 -14.09 -13.18
N ASN A 36 2.61 -13.47 -12.10
CA ASN A 36 3.09 -14.16 -10.92
C ASN A 36 2.12 -13.99 -9.74
N ASP A 37 1.10 -14.85 -9.72
CA ASP A 37 0.06 -14.85 -8.68
C ASP A 37 0.63 -15.14 -7.29
N ALA A 38 1.63 -16.01 -7.17
CA ALA A 38 2.24 -16.33 -5.87
C ALA A 38 2.97 -15.12 -5.26
N GLY A 39 3.68 -14.37 -6.10
CA GLY A 39 4.35 -13.13 -5.70
C GLY A 39 3.36 -12.04 -5.32
N MET A 40 2.28 -11.89 -6.09
CA MET A 40 1.19 -10.95 -5.77
C MET A 40 0.55 -11.29 -4.42
N ARG A 41 0.18 -12.57 -4.19
CA ARG A 41 -0.47 -13.00 -2.94
C ARG A 41 0.33 -12.64 -1.69
N SER A 42 1.64 -12.90 -1.71
CA SER A 42 2.51 -12.55 -0.57
C SER A 42 2.54 -11.04 -0.29
N LEU A 43 2.52 -10.21 -1.33
CA LEU A 43 2.48 -8.75 -1.19
C LEU A 43 1.11 -8.30 -0.66
N PHE A 44 0.02 -8.90 -1.12
CA PHE A 44 -1.35 -8.59 -0.68
C PHE A 44 -1.62 -9.00 0.77
N GLU A 45 -1.14 -10.17 1.20
CA GLU A 45 -1.19 -10.59 2.61
C GLU A 45 -0.44 -9.61 3.52
N THR A 46 0.71 -9.11 3.05
CA THR A 46 1.50 -8.10 3.78
C THR A 46 0.77 -6.76 3.82
N ALA A 47 0.19 -6.34 2.69
CA ALA A 47 -0.61 -5.12 2.60
C ALA A 47 -1.79 -5.15 3.59
N LEU A 48 -2.53 -6.27 3.66
CA LEU A 48 -3.66 -6.42 4.59
C LEU A 48 -3.23 -6.29 6.06
N GLN A 49 -2.06 -6.81 6.44
CA GLN A 49 -1.55 -6.67 7.81
C GLN A 49 -1.23 -5.22 8.17
N TYR A 50 -0.66 -4.46 7.24
CA TYR A 50 -0.41 -3.03 7.43
C TYR A 50 -1.72 -2.24 7.47
N LEU A 51 -2.68 -2.60 6.62
CA LEU A 51 -3.93 -1.86 6.52
C LEU A 51 -4.88 -2.17 7.67
N ASP A 52 -4.81 -3.30 8.38
CA ASP A 52 -5.81 -3.72 9.39
C ASP A 52 -6.19 -2.63 10.42
N GLY A 53 -5.22 -1.84 10.88
CA GLY A 53 -5.43 -0.76 11.86
C GLY A 53 -5.82 0.61 11.28
N VAL A 54 -5.97 0.73 9.96
CA VAL A 54 -6.27 2.01 9.28
C VAL A 54 -7.79 2.28 9.27
N PRO A 55 -8.27 3.53 9.36
CA PRO A 55 -9.67 3.83 9.10
C PRO A 55 -10.11 3.41 7.69
N GLY A 56 -11.38 3.01 7.53
CA GLY A 56 -11.95 2.58 6.25
C GLY A 56 -11.98 3.67 5.17
N ASP A 57 -12.04 4.93 5.59
CA ASP A 57 -11.79 6.09 4.74
C ASP A 57 -10.58 6.84 5.33
N PHE A 58 -9.49 6.88 4.56
CA PHE A 58 -8.23 7.50 5.01
C PHE A 58 -7.53 8.23 3.86
N TYR A 59 -7.27 9.53 4.05
CA TYR A 59 -6.77 10.42 3.00
C TYR A 59 -7.64 10.43 1.72
N GLY A 60 -8.94 10.16 1.83
CA GLY A 60 -9.86 10.05 0.70
C GLY A 60 -9.69 8.75 -0.10
N VAL A 61 -8.94 7.78 0.40
CA VAL A 61 -8.93 6.42 -0.14
C VAL A 61 -9.97 5.60 0.62
N ASP A 62 -10.83 4.91 -0.12
CA ASP A 62 -11.67 3.85 0.43
C ASP A 62 -10.78 2.62 0.72
N VAL A 63 -10.24 2.59 1.94
CA VAL A 63 -9.39 1.51 2.44
C VAL A 63 -10.19 0.23 2.63
N ASP A 64 -11.49 0.32 2.90
CA ASP A 64 -12.34 -0.86 3.01
C ASP A 64 -12.49 -1.56 1.64
N ASP A 65 -12.71 -0.80 0.55
CA ASP A 65 -12.71 -1.32 -0.83
C ASP A 65 -11.35 -1.95 -1.19
N VAL A 66 -10.25 -1.30 -0.80
CA VAL A 66 -8.90 -1.84 -0.99
C VAL A 66 -8.74 -3.19 -0.28
N ARG A 67 -9.13 -3.30 1.00
CA ARG A 67 -9.01 -4.56 1.73
C ARG A 67 -9.92 -5.64 1.17
N GLU A 68 -11.14 -5.29 0.76
CA GLU A 68 -12.07 -6.23 0.13
C GLU A 68 -11.50 -6.79 -1.17
N THR A 69 -10.99 -5.90 -2.03
CA THR A 69 -10.40 -6.28 -3.32
C THR A 69 -9.15 -7.15 -3.14
N LEU A 70 -8.27 -6.80 -2.19
CA LEU A 70 -7.09 -7.62 -1.88
C LEU A 70 -7.48 -9.03 -1.41
N ARG A 71 -8.49 -9.15 -0.54
CA ARG A 71 -8.98 -10.45 -0.07
C ARG A 71 -9.57 -11.26 -1.22
N ALA A 72 -10.39 -10.65 -2.07
CA ALA A 72 -10.92 -11.29 -3.27
C ALA A 72 -9.79 -11.79 -4.19
N ALA A 73 -8.72 -11.01 -4.31
CA ALA A 73 -7.57 -11.33 -5.15
C ALA A 73 -6.67 -12.45 -4.61
N LEU A 74 -6.68 -12.69 -3.29
CA LEU A 74 -6.01 -13.85 -2.73
C LEU A 74 -6.67 -15.15 -3.19
N ASP A 75 -8.01 -15.16 -3.27
CA ASP A 75 -8.81 -16.29 -3.73
C ASP A 75 -8.82 -16.39 -5.27
N ASP A 76 -9.15 -15.31 -5.96
CA ASP A 76 -9.18 -15.19 -7.41
C ASP A 76 -8.33 -14.00 -7.88
N PRO A 77 -7.09 -14.24 -8.35
CA PRO A 77 -6.20 -13.18 -8.80
C PRO A 77 -6.85 -12.23 -9.80
N ALA A 78 -7.80 -12.69 -10.64
CA ALA A 78 -8.50 -11.88 -11.63
C ALA A 78 -9.26 -10.68 -11.03
N ALA A 79 -9.53 -10.67 -9.73
CA ALA A 79 -10.19 -9.56 -9.04
C ALA A 79 -9.43 -8.23 -9.15
N VAL A 80 -8.10 -8.24 -9.36
CA VAL A 80 -7.32 -7.00 -9.58
C VAL A 80 -7.09 -6.65 -11.05
N ASP A 81 -7.63 -7.43 -12.00
CA ASP A 81 -7.56 -7.09 -13.42
C ASP A 81 -8.40 -5.85 -13.72
N GLY A 82 -7.74 -4.74 -14.03
CA GLY A 82 -8.41 -3.48 -14.36
C GLY A 82 -9.01 -2.75 -13.15
N TRP A 83 -8.73 -3.21 -11.92
CA TRP A 83 -9.14 -2.51 -10.71
C TRP A 83 -8.41 -1.16 -10.59
N GLN A 84 -9.15 -0.13 -10.18
CA GLN A 84 -8.64 1.21 -9.93
C GLN A 84 -8.99 1.62 -8.52
N ILE A 85 -8.01 2.09 -7.74
CA ILE A 85 -8.23 2.60 -6.39
C ILE A 85 -9.04 3.88 -6.48
N VAL A 86 -10.17 3.93 -5.77
CA VAL A 86 -11.01 5.12 -5.68
C VAL A 86 -10.32 6.15 -4.76
N LEU A 87 -10.20 7.38 -5.25
CA LEU A 87 -9.67 8.54 -4.53
C LEU A 87 -10.74 9.64 -4.54
N ASP A 88 -11.27 9.95 -3.36
CA ASP A 88 -12.21 11.06 -3.14
C ASP A 88 -11.49 12.39 -3.31
N ASP A 89 -11.70 13.00 -4.49
CA ASP A 89 -11.57 14.39 -4.97
C ASP A 89 -10.70 15.43 -4.20
N ALA A 90 -9.64 15.00 -3.51
CA ALA A 90 -8.65 15.85 -2.88
C ALA A 90 -7.25 15.36 -3.28
N ARG A 91 -6.55 16.17 -4.08
CA ARG A 91 -5.11 16.04 -4.35
C ARG A 91 -4.32 16.81 -3.29
N PRO A 92 -3.89 16.22 -2.15
CA PRO A 92 -2.77 16.79 -1.44
C PRO A 92 -1.52 16.64 -2.33
N PRO A 93 -0.74 17.71 -2.57
CA PRO A 93 0.52 17.57 -3.28
C PRO A 93 1.43 16.64 -2.49
N ALA A 94 1.96 15.61 -3.16
CA ALA A 94 2.98 14.72 -2.60
C ALA A 94 4.08 15.59 -1.97
N TYR A 95 4.33 15.40 -0.68
CA TYR A 95 5.41 16.12 -0.04
C TYR A 95 6.73 15.47 -0.48
N PRO A 96 7.82 16.24 -0.65
CA PRO A 96 9.11 15.70 -1.08
C PRO A 96 9.73 14.59 -0.19
N ALA A 97 9.07 14.21 0.91
CA ALA A 97 9.49 13.15 1.81
C ALA A 97 9.11 11.73 1.31
N ASP A 98 8.24 11.61 0.31
CA ASP A 98 7.73 10.31 -0.16
C ASP A 98 8.72 9.54 -1.08
N TYR A 99 9.88 10.11 -1.39
CA TYR A 99 10.87 9.52 -2.31
C TYR A 99 11.98 8.69 -1.63
N GLU A 100 12.00 8.54 -0.30
CA GLU A 100 13.13 7.89 0.40
C GLU A 100 12.86 6.44 0.89
N TYR A 101 11.90 5.72 0.31
CA TYR A 101 11.59 4.33 0.72
C TYR A 101 11.65 3.27 -0.38
N ALA A 102 11.97 3.62 -1.63
CA ALA A 102 12.04 2.62 -2.71
C ALA A 102 13.36 1.80 -2.73
N GLU A 103 14.41 2.19 -2.00
CA GLU A 103 15.73 1.53 -2.04
C GLU A 103 16.14 0.87 -0.72
N ARG A 104 15.28 0.02 -0.13
CA ARG A 104 15.75 -0.87 0.96
C ARG A 104 15.02 -2.21 1.07
N VAL A 105 14.73 -2.81 -0.08
CA VAL A 105 14.44 -4.25 -0.15
C VAL A 105 15.44 -4.89 -1.10
N ASP A 106 16.71 -4.94 -0.67
CA ASP A 106 17.60 -6.03 -1.01
C ASP A 106 18.72 -6.10 0.03
N GLU A 107 18.50 -6.90 1.08
CA GLU A 107 19.51 -7.19 2.09
C GLU A 107 20.08 -8.60 1.81
N GLY A 108 21.32 -8.63 1.31
CA GLY A 108 22.25 -9.72 1.51
C GLY A 108 22.28 -10.82 0.43
N HIS A 109 23.28 -10.75 -0.45
CA HIS A 109 24.16 -11.87 -0.82
C HIS A 109 25.49 -11.35 -1.38
#